data_AF-A0A970UBL3-F1
#
_entry.id   AF-A0A970UBL3-F1
#
_cell.length_a   1.000
_cell.length_b   1.000
_cell.length_c   1.000
_cell.angle_alpha   90.00
_cell.angle_beta   90.00
_cell.angle_gamma   90.00
#
_symmetry.space_group_name_H-M   'P 1'
#
loop_
_entity.id
_entity.type
_entity.pdbx_description
1 polymer ?
#
loop_
_entity_poly.entity_id
_entity_poly.type
_entity_poly.pdbx_seq_one_letter_code
_entity_poly.pdbx_strand_id
1 'polypeptide(L)'
;MGKYTDTTFDNIDKRISWWMSKYGLLLLRLSVGLIFFWFGILKFLPGLSPAQDLAIRTIDLLTFGLVPGSISIYLLASWEVLIGIGLLTGVYMRVTLLLLFAQMLGTMSPVFLFPEEVFTRIAYAPTLEGQYIIKNLVIISAGFVMGATVRKEKSQVADKENFEDGVI
;
A
#
# COMPACT_ATOMS: atom_id res chain seq x y z
N MET A 1 28.90 32.77 -26.21
CA MET A 1 27.68 31.97 -26.47
C MET A 1 27.09 31.61 -25.12
N GLY A 2 25.99 32.26 -24.74
CA GLY A 2 25.57 32.44 -23.34
C GLY A 2 25.02 31.17 -22.68
N LYS A 3 25.49 30.90 -21.46
CA LYS A 3 24.80 30.04 -20.48
C LYS A 3 24.28 30.94 -19.35
N TYR A 4 23.26 31.73 -19.67
CA TYR A 4 22.34 32.23 -18.64
C TYR A 4 21.31 31.14 -18.43
N THR A 5 21.67 30.10 -17.68
CA THR A 5 20.68 29.19 -17.09
C THR A 5 20.01 29.98 -15.97
N ASP A 6 18.76 30.35 -16.20
CA ASP A 6 17.93 31.17 -15.32
C ASP A 6 17.98 30.68 -13.86
N THR A 7 18.70 31.44 -13.03
CA THR A 7 18.91 31.18 -11.59
C THR A 7 17.60 31.00 -10.81
N THR A 8 16.50 31.58 -11.31
CA THR A 8 15.17 31.44 -10.71
C THR A 8 14.58 30.04 -10.91
N PHE A 9 14.74 29.43 -12.09
CA PHE A 9 14.28 28.07 -12.35
C PHE A 9 15.07 27.04 -11.53
N ASP A 10 16.39 27.22 -11.43
CA ASP A 10 17.26 26.35 -10.62
C ASP A 10 16.91 26.43 -9.12
N ASN A 11 16.59 27.63 -8.60
CA ASN A 11 16.18 27.80 -7.21
C ASN A 11 14.80 27.19 -6.91
N ILE A 12 13.85 27.29 -7.85
CA ILE A 12 12.52 26.67 -7.73
C ILE A 12 12.64 25.15 -7.76
N ASP A 13 13.42 24.60 -8.70
CA ASP A 13 13.64 23.15 -8.82
C ASP A 13 14.29 22.56 -7.56
N LYS A 14 15.31 23.22 -7.02
CA LYS A 14 15.93 22.85 -5.73
C LYS A 14 14.92 22.85 -4.59
N ARG A 15 14.04 23.85 -4.53
CA ARG A 15 13.01 23.96 -3.48
C ARG A 15 11.96 22.86 -3.59
N ILE A 16 11.52 22.53 -4.82
CA ILE A 16 10.57 21.44 -5.08
C ILE A 16 11.20 20.10 -4.73
N SER A 17 12.41 19.83 -5.22
CA SER A 17 13.15 18.58 -4.95
C SER A 17 13.41 18.38 -3.46
N TRP A 18 13.73 19.45 -2.73
CA TRP A 18 13.84 19.40 -1.27
C TRP A 18 12.50 19.05 -0.60
N TRP A 19 11.39 19.64 -1.03
CA TRP A 19 10.07 19.29 -0.52
C TRP A 19 9.68 17.83 -0.80
N MET A 20 9.92 17.36 -2.04
CA MET A 20 9.63 15.99 -2.45
C MET A 20 10.45 14.97 -1.65
N SER A 21 11.73 15.23 -1.42
CA SER A 21 12.59 14.35 -0.60
C SER A 21 12.20 14.35 0.89
N LYS A 22 11.75 15.50 1.42
CA LYS A 22 11.37 15.63 2.82
C LYS A 22 10.01 15.01 3.15
N TYR A 23 9.01 15.23 2.31
CA TYR A 23 7.61 14.84 2.60
C TYR A 23 7.09 13.69 1.75
N GLY A 24 7.78 13.32 0.67
CA GLY A 24 7.30 12.31 -0.28
C GLY A 24 7.00 10.96 0.36
N LEU A 25 7.89 10.47 1.23
CA LEU A 25 7.69 9.20 1.92
C LEU A 25 6.52 9.25 2.91
N LEU A 26 6.38 10.37 3.64
CA LEU A 26 5.28 10.56 4.58
C LEU A 26 3.94 10.60 3.84
N LEU A 27 3.85 11.39 2.76
CA LEU A 27 2.65 11.48 1.93
C LEU A 27 2.32 10.12 1.29
N LEU A 28 3.33 9.38 0.82
CA LEU A 28 3.16 8.03 0.29
C LEU A 28 2.56 7.09 1.35
N ARG A 29 3.12 7.08 2.55
CA ARG A 29 2.60 6.27 3.66
C ARG A 29 1.17 6.65 4.03
N LEU A 30 0.90 7.95 4.21
CA LEU A 30 -0.42 8.44 4.60
C LEU A 30 -1.48 8.19 3.53
N SER A 31 -1.15 8.39 2.25
CA SER A 31 -2.07 8.13 1.13
C SER A 31 -2.43 6.65 1.04
N VAL A 32 -1.45 5.74 1.09
CA VAL A 32 -1.72 4.30 1.10
C VAL A 32 -2.52 3.92 2.34
N GLY A 33 -2.12 4.41 3.53
CA GLY A 33 -2.84 4.15 4.78
C GLY A 33 -4.30 4.59 4.74
N LEU A 34 -4.57 5.79 4.22
CA LEU A 34 -5.92 6.32 4.09
C LEU A 34 -6.77 5.48 3.12
N ILE A 35 -6.20 5.07 1.99
CA ILE A 35 -6.86 4.20 1.01
C ILE A 35 -7.31 2.90 1.68
N PHE A 36 -6.38 2.19 2.35
CA PHE A 36 -6.69 0.93 3.03
C PHE A 36 -7.71 1.10 4.15
N PHE A 37 -7.54 2.12 4.99
CA PHE A 37 -8.46 2.38 6.09
C PHE A 37 -9.88 2.68 5.59
N TRP A 38 -9.99 3.55 4.59
CA TRP A 38 -11.28 3.96 4.04
C TRP A 38 -12.00 2.80 3.35
N PHE A 39 -11.32 2.07 2.46
CA PHE A 39 -11.93 0.93 1.77
C PHE A 39 -12.24 -0.24 2.72
N GLY A 40 -11.40 -0.45 3.75
CA GLY A 40 -11.67 -1.44 4.79
C GLY A 40 -12.93 -1.10 5.59
N ILE A 41 -13.13 0.16 5.99
CA ILE A 41 -14.34 0.58 6.70
C ILE A 41 -15.59 0.38 5.83
N LEU A 42 -15.51 0.75 4.54
CA LEU A 42 -16.64 0.62 3.62
C LEU A 42 -17.12 -0.83 3.46
N LYS A 43 -16.24 -1.84 3.65
CA LYS A 43 -16.62 -3.25 3.55
C LYS A 43 -17.48 -3.76 4.70
N PHE A 44 -17.54 -3.05 5.83
CA PHE A 44 -18.52 -3.35 6.88
C PHE A 44 -19.95 -2.99 6.48
N LEU A 45 -20.11 -2.15 5.44
CA LEU A 45 -21.40 -1.75 4.90
C LEU A 45 -21.72 -2.62 3.66
N PRO A 46 -22.74 -3.49 3.73
CA PRO A 46 -23.04 -4.42 2.65
C PRO A 46 -23.46 -3.70 1.35
N GLY A 47 -22.97 -4.19 0.21
CA GLY A 47 -23.41 -3.77 -1.13
C GLY A 47 -22.71 -2.53 -1.70
N LEU A 48 -21.72 -1.96 -1.01
CA LEU A 48 -21.04 -0.74 -1.46
C LEU A 48 -19.74 -0.98 -2.25
N SER A 49 -19.18 -2.19 -2.22
CA SER A 49 -17.89 -2.48 -2.88
C SER A 49 -18.07 -3.29 -4.16
N PRO A 50 -17.71 -2.75 -5.34
CA PRO A 50 -17.85 -3.44 -6.62
C PRO A 50 -17.11 -4.78 -6.67
N ALA A 51 -15.96 -4.87 -5.99
CA ALA A 51 -15.08 -6.06 -6.02
C ALA A 51 -15.36 -7.06 -4.89
N GLN A 52 -16.43 -6.87 -4.10
CA GLN A 52 -16.72 -7.69 -2.93
C GLN A 52 -16.96 -9.16 -3.30
N ASP A 53 -17.79 -9.41 -4.30
CA ASP A 53 -18.13 -10.78 -4.71
C ASP A 53 -16.92 -11.52 -5.28
N LEU A 54 -16.09 -10.84 -6.08
CA LEU A 54 -14.84 -11.38 -6.60
C LEU A 54 -13.87 -11.73 -5.46
N ALA A 55 -13.75 -10.87 -4.45
CA ALA A 55 -12.91 -11.12 -3.29
C ALA A 55 -13.40 -12.31 -2.45
N ILE A 56 -14.72 -12.45 -2.24
CA ILE A 56 -15.31 -13.58 -1.52
C ILE A 56 -15.00 -14.89 -2.22
N ARG A 57 -15.27 -14.99 -3.53
CA ARG A 57 -15.00 -16.21 -4.32
C ARG A 57 -13.51 -16.56 -4.33
N THR A 58 -12.66 -15.54 -4.35
CA THR A 58 -11.21 -15.72 -4.26
C THR A 58 -10.79 -16.30 -2.93
N ILE A 59 -11.28 -15.75 -1.81
CA ILE A 59 -10.97 -16.26 -0.47
C ILE A 59 -11.54 -17.67 -0.29
N ASP A 60 -12.76 -17.92 -0.76
CA ASP A 60 -13.39 -19.24 -0.72
C ASP A 60 -12.52 -20.29 -1.42
N LEU A 61 -12.06 -20.01 -2.65
CA LEU A 61 -11.18 -20.91 -3.40
C LEU A 61 -9.81 -21.09 -2.73
N LEU A 62 -9.18 -20.00 -2.26
CA LEU A 62 -7.89 -20.06 -1.57
C LEU A 62 -7.95 -20.79 -0.22
N THR A 63 -9.12 -20.80 0.42
CA THR A 63 -9.35 -21.48 1.70
C THR A 63 -10.01 -22.85 1.52
N PHE A 64 -10.14 -23.34 0.28
CA PHE A 64 -10.79 -24.62 -0.06
C PHE A 64 -12.22 -24.74 0.50
N GLY A 65 -12.96 -23.62 0.54
CA GLY A 65 -14.34 -23.55 1.04
C GLY A 65 -14.47 -23.62 2.56
N LEU A 66 -13.36 -23.53 3.31
CA LEU A 66 -13.38 -23.61 4.77
C LEU A 66 -13.89 -22.32 5.43
N VAL A 67 -13.78 -21.18 4.74
CA VAL A 67 -14.18 -19.87 5.28
C VAL A 67 -15.45 -19.38 4.56
N PRO A 68 -16.60 -19.32 5.26
CA PRO A 68 -17.83 -18.78 4.70
C PRO A 68 -17.66 -17.33 4.20
N GLY A 69 -18.27 -16.99 3.07
CA GLY A 69 -18.12 -15.67 2.45
C GLY A 69 -18.48 -14.49 3.34
N SER A 70 -19.46 -14.64 4.24
CA SER A 70 -19.81 -13.63 5.25
C SER A 70 -18.64 -13.34 6.19
N ILE A 71 -17.92 -14.37 6.62
CA ILE A 71 -16.72 -14.25 7.47
C ILE A 71 -15.56 -13.68 6.65
N SER A 72 -15.40 -14.10 5.39
CA SER A 72 -14.35 -13.62 4.48
C SER A 72 -14.38 -12.10 4.31
N ILE A 73 -15.56 -11.49 4.16
CA ILE A 73 -15.69 -10.03 4.05
C ILE A 73 -15.22 -9.34 5.32
N TYR A 74 -15.67 -9.80 6.50
CA TYR A 74 -15.29 -9.18 7.77
C TYR A 74 -13.80 -9.35 8.06
N LEU A 75 -13.23 -10.51 7.76
CA LEU A 75 -11.78 -10.73 7.87
C LEU A 75 -11.01 -9.78 6.96
N LEU A 76 -11.43 -9.65 5.70
CA LEU A 76 -10.81 -8.76 4.73
C LEU A 76 -10.91 -7.28 5.15
N ALA A 77 -12.09 -6.87 5.62
CA ALA A 77 -12.35 -5.52 6.11
C ALA A 77 -11.46 -5.19 7.33
N SER A 78 -11.41 -6.08 8.32
CA SER A 78 -10.53 -5.94 9.47
C SER A 78 -9.06 -5.91 9.08
N TRP A 79 -8.63 -6.75 8.13
CA TRP A 79 -7.25 -6.79 7.64
C TRP A 79 -6.84 -5.45 6.99
N GLU A 80 -7.71 -4.88 6.16
CA GLU A 80 -7.47 -3.59 5.50
C GLU A 80 -7.46 -2.43 6.50
N VAL A 81 -8.37 -2.42 7.47
CA VAL A 81 -8.38 -1.40 8.53
C VAL A 81 -7.11 -1.47 9.37
N LEU A 82 -6.64 -2.67 9.74
CA LEU A 82 -5.40 -2.84 10.49
C LEU A 82 -4.18 -2.33 9.73
N ILE A 83 -4.06 -2.65 8.43
CA ILE A 83 -3.01 -2.10 7.57
C ILE A 83 -3.11 -0.57 7.53
N GLY A 84 -4.32 -0.05 7.30
CA GLY A 84 -4.58 1.39 7.21
C GLY A 84 -4.14 2.13 8.47
N ILE A 85 -4.57 1.66 9.65
CA ILE A 85 -4.18 2.23 10.95
C ILE A 85 -2.66 2.12 11.15
N GLY A 86 -2.05 0.97 10.84
CA GLY A 86 -0.60 0.77 10.96
C GLY A 86 0.20 1.75 10.10
N LEU A 87 -0.24 2.00 8.87
CA LEU A 87 0.42 2.96 7.97
C LEU A 87 0.19 4.41 8.40
N LEU A 88 -1.04 4.76 8.81
CA LEU A 88 -1.38 6.11 9.25
C LEU A 88 -0.63 6.51 10.53
N THR A 89 -0.57 5.60 11.51
CA THR A 89 0.12 5.81 12.79
C THR A 89 1.64 5.63 12.70
N GLY A 90 2.12 4.85 11.72
CA GLY A 90 3.54 4.49 11.61
C GLY A 90 4.00 3.47 12.65
N VAL A 91 3.07 2.78 13.32
CA VAL A 91 3.35 1.83 14.40
C VAL A 91 3.51 0.40 13.82
N TYR A 92 4.44 -0.38 14.40
CA TYR A 92 4.77 -1.74 13.98
C TYR A 92 4.97 -1.92 12.46
N MET A 93 5.62 -0.94 11.80
CA MET A 93 5.73 -0.88 10.33
C MET A 93 6.19 -2.17 9.65
N ARG A 94 7.06 -2.98 10.27
CA ARG A 94 7.47 -4.27 9.70
C ARG A 94 6.31 -5.25 9.59
N VAL A 95 5.49 -5.33 10.63
CA VAL A 95 4.28 -6.18 10.66
C VAL A 95 3.24 -5.61 9.71
N THR A 96 3.01 -4.30 9.75
CA THR A 96 2.08 -3.61 8.84
C THR A 96 2.43 -3.86 7.36
N LEU A 97 3.70 -3.77 6.99
CA LEU A 97 4.16 -4.04 5.63
C LEU A 97 4.06 -5.53 5.27
N LEU A 98 4.31 -6.44 6.21
CA LEU A 98 4.09 -7.88 6.00
C LEU A 98 2.61 -8.15 5.70
N LEU A 99 1.69 -7.59 6.49
CA LEU A 99 0.24 -7.69 6.27
C LEU A 99 -0.16 -7.09 4.92
N LEU A 100 0.43 -5.94 4.55
CA LEU A 100 0.23 -5.30 3.24
C LEU A 100 0.64 -6.25 2.11
N PHE A 101 1.84 -6.83 2.15
CA PHE A 101 2.29 -7.74 1.09
C PHE A 101 1.46 -9.02 1.01
N ALA A 102 1.07 -9.59 2.16
CA ALA A 102 0.16 -10.73 2.19
C ALA A 102 -1.19 -10.41 1.53
N GLN A 103 -1.76 -9.24 1.85
CA GLN A 103 -2.98 -8.75 1.22
C GLN A 103 -2.80 -8.54 -0.30
N MET A 104 -1.66 -8.00 -0.73
CA MET A 104 -1.38 -7.81 -2.16
C MET A 104 -1.35 -9.13 -2.93
N LEU A 105 -0.78 -10.20 -2.36
CA LEU A 105 -0.84 -11.54 -2.97
C LEU A 105 -2.29 -12.02 -3.13
N GLY A 106 -3.11 -11.85 -2.09
CA GLY A 106 -4.54 -12.18 -2.16
C GLY A 106 -5.26 -11.40 -3.26
N THR A 107 -5.09 -10.08 -3.32
CA THR A 107 -5.77 -9.23 -4.31
C THR A 107 -5.29 -9.44 -5.75
N MET A 108 -4.08 -9.97 -5.97
CA MET A 108 -3.55 -10.29 -7.29
C MET A 108 -3.95 -11.69 -7.77
N SER A 109 -4.32 -12.60 -6.86
CA SER A 109 -4.72 -13.96 -7.22
C SER A 109 -5.88 -14.08 -8.23
N PRO A 110 -6.91 -13.20 -8.27
CA PRO A 110 -7.98 -13.29 -9.27
C PRO A 110 -7.50 -13.19 -10.71
N VAL A 111 -6.34 -12.55 -10.97
CA VAL A 111 -5.75 -12.48 -12.32
C VAL A 111 -5.50 -13.87 -12.90
N PHE A 112 -5.15 -14.83 -12.03
CA PHE A 112 -4.86 -16.21 -12.42
C PHE A 112 -6.05 -17.14 -12.19
N LEU A 113 -6.86 -16.87 -11.14
CA LEU A 113 -7.99 -17.72 -10.76
C LEU A 113 -9.27 -17.43 -11.55
N PHE A 114 -9.50 -16.16 -11.89
CA PHE A 114 -10.72 -15.67 -12.56
C PHE A 114 -10.38 -14.72 -13.72
N PRO A 115 -9.56 -15.14 -14.71
CA PRO A 115 -9.10 -14.25 -15.77
C PRO A 115 -10.25 -13.69 -16.63
N GLU A 116 -11.35 -14.42 -16.77
CA GLU A 116 -12.54 -13.97 -17.51
C GLU A 116 -13.29 -12.82 -16.81
N GLU A 117 -13.16 -12.70 -15.49
CA GLU A 117 -13.74 -11.60 -14.72
C GLU A 117 -12.80 -10.39 -14.66
N VAL A 118 -11.49 -10.65 -14.74
CA VAL A 118 -10.45 -9.61 -14.72
C VAL A 118 -10.27 -8.96 -16.10
N PHE A 119 -10.54 -9.67 -17.20
CA PHE A 119 -10.32 -9.17 -18.56
C PHE A 119 -11.56 -9.29 -19.45
N THR A 120 -11.93 -8.18 -20.10
CA THR A 120 -12.88 -8.20 -21.23
C THR A 120 -12.30 -8.91 -22.45
N ARG A 121 -10.97 -8.80 -22.65
CA ARG A 121 -10.19 -9.63 -23.58
C ARG A 121 -8.89 -10.02 -22.90
N ILE A 122 -8.78 -11.31 -22.59
CA ILE A 122 -7.58 -11.88 -22.00
C ILE A 122 -6.42 -11.69 -23.00
N ALA A 123 -5.29 -11.07 -22.67
CA ALA A 123 -4.80 -10.57 -21.37
C ALA A 123 -4.49 -9.04 -21.38
N TYR A 124 -5.04 -8.28 -22.33
CA TYR A 124 -4.64 -6.89 -22.58
C TYR A 124 -5.77 -5.85 -22.40
N ALA A 125 -7.02 -6.29 -22.24
CA ALA A 125 -8.15 -5.39 -22.01
C ALA A 125 -8.83 -5.68 -20.66
N PRO A 126 -8.35 -5.11 -19.54
CA PRO A 126 -8.89 -5.37 -18.20
C PRO A 126 -10.28 -4.77 -17.98
N THR A 127 -11.10 -5.44 -17.18
CA THR A 127 -12.36 -4.90 -16.64
C THR A 127 -12.07 -3.79 -15.62
N LEU A 128 -13.11 -3.14 -15.09
CA LEU A 128 -12.95 -2.13 -14.04
C LEU A 128 -12.22 -2.72 -12.81
N GLU A 129 -12.62 -3.92 -12.39
CA GLU A 129 -11.98 -4.67 -11.30
C GLU A 129 -10.54 -5.03 -11.65
N GLY A 130 -10.29 -5.55 -12.85
CA GLY A 130 -8.94 -5.85 -13.32
C GLY A 130 -8.02 -4.63 -13.35
N GLN A 131 -8.53 -3.46 -13.69
CA GLN A 131 -7.77 -2.20 -13.62
C GLN A 131 -7.37 -1.85 -12.19
N TYR A 132 -8.26 -2.03 -11.22
CA TYR A 132 -7.93 -1.81 -9.81
C TYR A 132 -6.88 -2.80 -9.32
N ILE A 133 -7.01 -4.08 -9.68
CA ILE A 133 -6.01 -5.11 -9.35
C ILE A 133 -4.64 -4.73 -9.93
N ILE A 134 -4.56 -4.36 -11.21
CA ILE A 134 -3.29 -3.97 -11.84
C ILE A 134 -2.69 -2.73 -11.17
N LYS A 135 -3.51 -1.75 -10.76
CA LYS A 135 -3.04 -0.56 -10.03
C LYS A 135 -2.41 -0.89 -8.67
N ASN A 136 -2.68 -2.05 -8.08
CA ASN A 136 -2.03 -2.47 -6.83
C ASN A 136 -0.50 -2.62 -6.96
N LEU A 137 0.04 -2.72 -8.19
CA LEU A 137 1.49 -2.66 -8.42
C LEU A 137 2.14 -1.38 -7.86
N VAL A 138 1.39 -0.26 -7.84
CA VAL A 138 1.84 1.00 -7.24
C VAL A 138 1.95 0.86 -5.72
N ILE A 139 0.98 0.21 -5.08
CA ILE A 139 0.98 -0.05 -3.63
C ILE A 139 2.11 -1.00 -3.24
N ILE A 140 2.35 -2.04 -4.05
CA ILE A 140 3.47 -2.96 -3.85
C ILE A 140 4.80 -2.19 -3.90
N SER A 141 4.98 -1.34 -4.91
CA SER A 141 6.17 -0.50 -5.06
C SER A 141 6.33 0.45 -3.87
N ALA A 142 5.23 1.07 -3.42
CA ALA A 142 5.23 1.91 -2.23
C ALA A 142 5.64 1.13 -0.97
N GLY A 143 5.18 -0.12 -0.83
CA GLY A 143 5.57 -1.04 0.23
C GLY A 143 7.08 -1.29 0.27
N PHE A 144 7.71 -1.50 -0.89
CA PHE A 144 9.17 -1.64 -0.98
C PHE A 144 9.90 -0.38 -0.56
N VAL A 145 9.46 0.79 -1.04
CA VAL A 145 10.06 2.09 -0.68
C VAL A 145 9.95 2.35 0.82
N MET A 146 8.78 2.11 1.42
CA MET A 146 8.58 2.22 2.87
C MET A 146 9.41 1.20 3.64
N GLY A 147 9.47 -0.05 3.19
CA GLY A 147 10.26 -1.11 3.84
C GLY A 147 11.76 -0.80 3.88
N ALA A 148 12.29 -0.16 2.84
CA ALA A 148 13.69 0.24 2.76
C ALA A 148 14.08 1.29 3.83
N THR A 149 13.14 2.11 4.30
CA THR A 149 13.43 3.17 5.29
C THR A 149 13.27 2.73 6.73
N VAL A 150 12.45 1.70 7.01
CA VAL A 150 12.22 1.15 8.36
C VAL A 150 13.53 0.66 9.03
N ARG A 151 14.56 0.31 8.26
CA ARG A 151 15.89 -0.05 8.80
C ARG A 151 16.74 1.16 9.18
N LYS A 152 16.56 2.30 8.49
CA LYS A 152 17.37 3.51 8.70
C LYS A 152 17.01 4.23 10.00
N GLU A 153 15.72 4.27 10.36
CA GLU A 153 15.27 4.91 11.62
C GLU A 153 15.88 4.22 12.86
N LYS A 154 15.93 2.88 12.91
CA LYS A 154 16.53 2.16 14.04
C LYS A 154 18.04 2.39 14.19
N SER A 155 18.75 2.59 13.08
CA SER A 155 20.21 2.76 13.13
C SER A 155 20.58 4.18 13.60
N GLN A 156 19.82 5.20 13.18
CA GLN A 156 20.05 6.58 13.61
C GLN A 156 19.61 6.85 15.05
N VAL A 157 18.62 6.13 15.58
CA VAL A 157 18.24 6.21 17.00
C VAL A 157 19.28 5.52 17.88
N ALA A 158 19.76 4.33 17.49
CA ALA A 158 20.80 3.62 18.23
C ALA A 158 22.16 4.36 18.25
N ASP A 159 22.54 5.03 17.15
CA ASP A 159 23.76 5.85 17.12
C ASP A 159 23.65 7.10 17.99
N LYS A 160 22.44 7.65 18.19
CA LYS A 160 22.20 8.79 19.09
C LYS A 160 22.23 8.39 20.56
N GLU A 161 21.59 7.27 20.91
CA GLU A 161 21.62 6.73 22.29
C GLU A 161 23.06 6.36 22.71
N ASN A 162 23.84 5.71 21.84
CA ASN A 162 25.25 5.43 22.11
C ASN A 162 26.13 6.68 22.25
N PHE A 163 25.75 7.80 21.63
CA PHE A 163 26.46 9.08 21.77
C PHE A 163 26.11 9.80 23.08
N GLU A 164 24.88 9.63 23.59
CA GLU A 164 24.46 10.22 24.87
C GLU A 164 24.94 9.37 26.06
N ASP A 165 25.00 8.05 25.93
CA ASP A 165 25.48 7.13 26.97
C ASP A 165 27.02 7.00 27.04
N GLY A 166 27.73 7.43 25.99
CA GLY A 166 29.20 7.43 25.90
C GLY A 166 29.90 8.66 26.46
N VAL A 167 29.15 9.61 27.03
CA VAL A 167 29.67 10.81 27.71
C VAL A 167 29.50 10.66 29.22
N ILE A 168 30.19 9.67 29.81
CA ILE A 168 30.53 9.62 31.24
C ILE A 168 31.97 9.10 31.37
#